data_AF-C0MD15-F1
#
_entry.id   AF-C0MD15-F1
#
_cell.length_a   1.000
_cell.length_b   1.000
_cell.length_c   1.000
_cell.angle_alpha   90.00
_cell.angle_beta   90.00
_cell.angle_gamma   90.00
#
_symmetry.space_group_name_H-M   'P 1'
#
loop_
_entity.id
_entity.type
_entity.pdbx_description
1 polymer ?
#
loop_
_entity_poly.entity_id
_entity_poly.type
_entity_poly.pdbx_seq_one_letter_code
_entity_poly.pdbx_strand_id
1 'polypeptide(L)'
;MGITQMTWEEYETFNKVETPDNLYIREHNGTYYTVFELGIASVRRIFEIKAIDFKEYMSGKHSADDLLFKSQNDCWPPTEEEKNRIMKERAKDRPMVLVSNPKNQMLFTQEELRKLIPIAEQKWIDWKGKLPDDYVSPLK
;
A
#
# COMPACT_ATOMS: atom_id res chain seq x y z
N MET A 1 -1.95 -15.30 -5.85
CA MET A 1 -2.75 -15.58 -4.64
C MET A 1 -4.06 -14.86 -4.81
N GLY A 2 -5.14 -15.39 -4.22
CA GLY A 2 -6.45 -14.82 -4.44
C GLY A 2 -7.50 -15.34 -3.49
N ILE A 3 -8.65 -14.68 -3.56
CA ILE A 3 -9.88 -15.06 -2.87
C ILE A 3 -10.28 -16.48 -3.28
N THR A 4 -10.57 -17.31 -2.28
CA THR A 4 -11.08 -18.67 -2.50
C THR A 4 -12.61 -18.67 -2.46
N GLN A 5 -13.23 -19.73 -3.01
CA GLN A 5 -14.68 -19.97 -2.88
C GLN A 5 -15.03 -20.71 -1.57
N MET A 6 -14.06 -20.85 -0.67
CA MET A 6 -14.17 -21.59 0.58
C MET A 6 -15.14 -20.92 1.54
N THR A 7 -15.94 -21.71 2.25
CA THR A 7 -16.82 -21.17 3.30
C THR A 7 -16.06 -20.98 4.60
N TRP A 8 -16.64 -20.20 5.51
CA TRP A 8 -16.10 -20.03 6.85
C TRP A 8 -16.06 -21.37 7.61
N GLU A 9 -17.10 -22.18 7.49
CA GLU A 9 -17.24 -23.47 8.15
C GLU A 9 -16.16 -24.45 7.67
N GLU A 10 -15.89 -24.48 6.36
CA GLU A 10 -14.82 -25.30 5.79
C GLU A 10 -13.45 -24.85 6.32
N TYR A 11 -13.15 -23.55 6.25
CA TYR A 11 -11.91 -22.97 6.75
C TYR A 11 -11.65 -23.30 8.23
N GLU A 12 -12.69 -23.25 9.06
CA GLU A 12 -12.58 -23.53 10.50
C GLU A 12 -12.18 -24.98 10.83
N THR A 13 -12.35 -25.92 9.89
CA THR A 13 -11.91 -27.31 10.06
C THR A 13 -10.41 -27.51 9.88
N PHE A 14 -9.70 -26.53 9.32
CA PHE A 14 -8.28 -26.64 8.99
C PHE A 14 -7.37 -26.53 10.22
N ASN A 15 -6.14 -27.01 10.11
CA ASN A 15 -5.18 -27.02 11.20
C ASN A 15 -4.81 -25.58 11.58
N LYS A 16 -5.00 -25.20 12.85
CA LYS A 16 -4.55 -23.89 13.33
C LYS A 16 -3.02 -23.81 13.29
N VAL A 17 -2.50 -22.71 12.76
CA VAL A 17 -1.06 -22.44 12.71
C VAL A 17 -0.73 -21.33 13.71
N GLU A 18 0.22 -21.60 14.60
CA GLU A 18 0.74 -20.56 15.50
C GLU A 18 1.73 -19.67 14.75
N THR A 19 1.61 -18.37 14.95
CA THR A 19 2.46 -17.37 14.32
C THR A 19 2.95 -16.37 15.37
N PRO A 20 4.13 -15.75 15.18
CA PRO A 20 4.65 -14.75 16.11
C PRO A 20 3.68 -13.61 16.42
N ASP A 21 2.89 -13.20 15.43
CA ASP A 21 1.98 -12.04 15.53
C ASP A 21 0.52 -12.44 15.79
N ASN A 22 0.26 -13.71 16.16
CA ASN A 22 -1.09 -14.25 16.39
C ASN A 22 -2.06 -14.07 15.20
N LEU A 23 -1.53 -14.15 13.98
CA LEU A 23 -2.34 -14.15 12.77
C LEU A 23 -3.31 -15.33 12.75
N TYR A 24 -4.51 -15.09 12.23
CA TYR A 24 -5.53 -16.11 12.05
C TYR A 24 -5.25 -16.93 10.79
N ILE A 25 -4.23 -17.79 10.87
CA ILE A 25 -3.78 -18.65 9.77
C ILE A 25 -4.13 -20.11 10.06
N ARG A 26 -4.62 -20.80 9.02
CA ARG A 26 -4.84 -22.24 9.06
C ARG A 26 -4.18 -22.92 7.87
N GLU A 27 -3.83 -24.19 8.06
CA GLU A 27 -3.16 -25.03 7.07
C GLU A 27 -4.06 -26.21 6.67
N HIS A 28 -4.06 -26.49 5.37
CA HIS A 28 -4.68 -27.67 4.80
C HIS A 28 -3.90 -28.12 3.55
N ASN A 29 -3.47 -29.39 3.54
CA ASN A 29 -2.74 -30.02 2.45
C ASN A 29 -1.50 -29.25 1.97
N GLY A 30 -0.71 -28.72 2.91
CA GLY A 30 0.51 -27.95 2.65
C GLY A 30 0.26 -26.52 2.16
N THR A 31 -1.00 -26.08 2.14
CA THR A 31 -1.40 -24.73 1.73
C THR A 31 -1.91 -23.97 2.94
N TYR A 32 -1.54 -22.69 3.04
CA TYR A 32 -1.91 -21.83 4.15
C TYR A 32 -3.04 -20.91 3.72
N TYR A 33 -3.86 -20.50 4.68
CA TYR A 33 -5.03 -19.68 4.44
C TYR A 33 -5.18 -18.66 5.57
N THR A 34 -5.70 -17.48 5.24
CA THR A 34 -6.06 -16.42 6.18
C THR A 34 -7.45 -15.89 5.87
N VAL A 35 -8.04 -15.12 6.78
CA VAL A 35 -9.37 -14.53 6.63
C VAL A 35 -9.31 -13.00 6.71
N PHE A 36 -10.08 -12.34 5.84
CA PHE A 36 -10.35 -10.91 5.91
C PHE A 36 -11.85 -10.66 5.95
N GLU A 37 -12.27 -9.65 6.71
CA GLU A 37 -13.63 -9.10 6.64
C GLU A 37 -13.63 -7.92 5.65
N LEU A 38 -14.33 -8.07 4.53
CA LEU A 38 -14.32 -7.10 3.44
C LEU A 38 -15.72 -6.54 3.14
N GLY A 39 -15.77 -5.25 2.79
CA GLY A 39 -16.98 -4.56 2.35
C GLY A 39 -17.88 -4.05 3.50
N ILE A 40 -18.97 -3.38 3.12
CA ILE A 40 -19.88 -2.69 4.05
C ILE A 40 -20.60 -3.66 5.00
N ALA A 41 -20.75 -4.93 4.59
CA ALA A 41 -21.38 -5.97 5.40
C ALA A 41 -20.36 -6.93 6.07
N SER A 42 -19.06 -6.58 6.10
CA SER A 42 -17.99 -7.39 6.72
C SER A 42 -18.02 -8.86 6.30
N VAL A 43 -18.17 -9.13 5.00
CA VAL A 43 -18.21 -10.51 4.50
C VAL A 43 -16.83 -11.12 4.66
N ARG A 44 -16.75 -12.24 5.40
CA ARG A 44 -15.51 -13.00 5.56
C ARG A 44 -15.11 -13.64 4.25
N ARG A 45 -13.87 -13.41 3.84
CA ARG A 45 -13.26 -13.98 2.64
C ARG A 45 -11.96 -14.67 3.03
N ILE A 46 -11.82 -15.90 2.56
CA ILE A 46 -10.62 -16.72 2.81
C ILE A 46 -9.65 -16.55 1.66
N PHE A 47 -8.41 -16.23 1.99
CA PHE A 47 -7.33 -16.00 1.04
C PHE A 47 -6.26 -17.06 1.21
N GLU A 48 -5.78 -17.56 0.09
CA GLU A 48 -4.64 -18.47 0.06
C GLU A 48 -3.34 -17.73 0.29
N ILE A 49 -2.45 -18.34 1.08
CA ILE A 49 -1.07 -17.96 1.31
C ILE A 49 -0.17 -19.07 0.77
N LYS A 50 0.70 -18.74 -0.19
CA LYS A 50 1.69 -19.68 -0.72
C LYS A 50 2.67 -20.04 0.38
N ALA A 51 3.06 -21.31 0.45
CA ALA A 51 4.01 -21.80 1.44
C ALA A 51 5.36 -21.06 1.41
N ILE A 52 5.82 -20.60 0.23
CA ILE A 52 7.04 -19.80 0.11
C ILE A 52 6.90 -18.43 0.80
N ASP A 53 5.77 -17.75 0.62
CA ASP A 53 5.52 -16.43 1.20
C ASP A 53 5.34 -16.54 2.73
N PHE A 54 4.65 -17.59 3.19
CA PHE A 54 4.54 -17.90 4.62
C PHE A 54 5.91 -18.17 5.26
N LYS A 55 6.80 -18.91 4.56
CA LYS A 55 8.17 -19.16 5.04
C LYS A 55 8.99 -17.87 5.12
N GLU A 56 8.85 -16.96 4.17
CA GLU A 56 9.53 -15.67 4.22
C GLU A 56 9.08 -14.83 5.43
N TYR A 57 7.77 -14.82 5.71
CA TYR A 57 7.24 -14.24 6.95
C TYR A 57 7.82 -14.89 8.21
N MET A 58 7.75 -16.22 8.32
CA MET A 58 8.28 -16.95 9.48
C MET A 58 9.80 -16.78 9.68
N SER A 59 10.53 -16.43 8.62
CA SER A 59 11.97 -16.10 8.68
C SER A 59 12.27 -14.68 9.16
N GLY A 60 11.25 -13.83 9.32
CA GLY A 60 11.39 -12.41 9.67
C GLY A 60 11.80 -11.50 8.50
N LYS A 61 11.83 -12.03 7.27
CA LYS A 61 12.12 -11.23 6.06
C LYS A 61 11.00 -10.24 5.73
N HIS A 62 9.76 -10.62 6.05
CA HIS A 62 8.56 -9.83 5.84
C HIS A 62 7.74 -9.78 7.12
N SER A 63 7.07 -8.65 7.35
CA SER A 63 6.18 -8.48 8.50
C SER A 63 4.85 -9.23 8.32
N ALA A 64 4.07 -9.34 9.39
CA ALA A 64 2.69 -9.83 9.32
C ALA A 64 1.84 -9.00 8.34
N ASP A 65 1.96 -7.67 8.39
CA ASP A 65 1.24 -6.77 7.48
C ASP A 65 1.65 -6.98 6.03
N ASP A 66 2.94 -7.22 5.76
CA ASP A 66 3.44 -7.53 4.42
C ASP A 66 2.81 -8.84 3.90
N LEU A 67 2.74 -9.87 4.75
CA LEU A 67 2.14 -11.17 4.40
C LEU A 67 0.64 -11.01 4.08
N LEU A 68 -0.10 -10.28 4.91
CA LEU A 68 -1.52 -10.01 4.71
C LEU A 68 -1.78 -9.14 3.48
N PHE A 69 -0.92 -8.16 3.21
CA PHE A 69 -0.95 -7.36 1.99
C PHE A 69 -0.73 -8.25 0.77
N LYS A 70 0.29 -9.11 0.83
CA LYS A 70 0.68 -10.04 -0.23
C LYS A 70 -0.42 -11.07 -0.51
N SER A 71 -1.12 -11.59 0.50
CA SER A 71 -2.23 -12.53 0.29
C SER A 71 -3.40 -11.88 -0.47
N GLN A 72 -3.64 -10.58 -0.27
CA GLN A 72 -4.72 -9.85 -0.95
C GLN A 72 -4.34 -9.37 -2.35
N ASN A 73 -3.09 -8.93 -2.53
CA ASN A 73 -2.66 -8.21 -3.75
C ASN A 73 -1.72 -9.03 -4.65
N ASP A 74 -1.29 -10.21 -4.21
CA ASP A 74 -0.29 -11.08 -4.86
C ASP A 74 1.07 -10.40 -5.15
N CYS A 75 1.33 -9.23 -4.57
CA CYS A 75 2.61 -8.53 -4.59
C CYS A 75 3.03 -8.13 -3.17
N TRP A 76 4.33 -8.07 -2.90
CA TRP A 76 4.80 -7.50 -1.63
C TRP A 76 4.54 -6.00 -1.65
N PRO A 77 4.27 -5.36 -0.50
CA PRO A 77 4.11 -3.93 -0.47
C PRO A 77 5.39 -3.24 -0.99
N PRO A 78 5.26 -2.12 -1.72
CA PRO A 78 6.42 -1.41 -2.24
C PRO A 78 7.29 -0.91 -1.08
N THR A 79 8.61 -0.93 -1.29
CA THR A 79 9.56 -0.33 -0.34
C THR A 79 9.36 1.18 -0.28
N GLU A 80 9.89 1.83 0.77
CA GLU A 80 9.83 3.30 0.87
C GLU A 80 10.53 3.99 -0.31
N GLU A 81 11.63 3.40 -0.82
CA GLU A 81 12.32 3.90 -2.02
C GLU A 81 11.42 3.82 -3.25
N GLU A 82 10.73 2.70 -3.46
CA GLU A 82 9.81 2.52 -4.59
C GLU A 82 8.59 3.45 -4.46
N LYS A 83 8.04 3.62 -3.26
CA LYS A 83 6.98 4.60 -2.98
C LYS A 83 7.45 6.01 -3.33
N ASN A 84 8.63 6.40 -2.90
CA ASN A 84 9.22 7.72 -3.19
C ASN A 84 9.44 7.91 -4.69
N ARG A 85 9.92 6.88 -5.41
CA ARG A 85 10.07 6.90 -6.86
C ARG A 85 8.74 7.11 -7.57
N ILE A 86 7.72 6.33 -7.22
CA ILE A 86 6.36 6.44 -7.77
C ILE A 86 5.75 7.81 -7.47
N MET A 87 5.93 8.32 -6.25
CA MET A 87 5.45 9.66 -5.88
C MET A 87 6.16 10.75 -6.69
N LYS A 88 7.47 10.62 -6.89
CA LYS A 88 8.26 11.55 -7.70
C LYS A 88 7.82 11.56 -9.16
N GLU A 89 7.60 10.39 -9.76
CA GLU A 89 7.06 10.25 -11.12
C GLU A 89 5.67 10.87 -11.25
N ARG A 90 4.75 10.55 -10.34
CA ARG A 90 3.40 11.14 -10.34
C ARG A 90 3.42 12.66 -10.18
N ALA A 91 4.33 13.21 -9.38
CA ALA A 91 4.46 14.64 -9.21
C ALA A 91 5.07 15.33 -10.44
N LYS A 92 5.87 14.64 -11.26
CA LYS A 92 6.30 15.15 -12.58
C LYS A 92 5.12 15.20 -13.57
N ASP A 93 4.30 14.14 -13.61
CA ASP A 93 3.15 14.07 -14.51
C ASP A 93 2.02 15.02 -14.10
N ARG A 94 1.81 15.16 -12.78
CA ARG A 94 0.76 15.99 -12.17
C ARG A 94 1.38 16.95 -11.13
N PRO A 95 2.02 18.05 -11.59
CA PRO A 95 2.70 18.99 -10.70
C PRO A 95 1.84 19.59 -9.60
N MET A 96 0.52 19.72 -9.79
CA MET A 96 -0.43 20.21 -8.77
C MET A 96 -0.32 19.47 -7.42
N VAL A 97 0.14 18.21 -7.42
CA VAL A 97 0.34 17.45 -6.18
C VAL A 97 1.38 18.12 -5.26
N LEU A 98 2.36 18.84 -5.82
CA LEU A 98 3.35 19.61 -5.07
C LEU A 98 2.74 20.79 -4.28
N VAL A 99 1.56 21.27 -4.67
CA VAL A 99 0.81 22.32 -3.96
C VAL A 99 -0.07 21.68 -2.87
N SER A 100 -0.85 20.65 -3.20
CA SER A 100 -1.74 19.99 -2.23
C SER A 100 -1.02 19.19 -1.15
N ASN A 101 0.19 18.68 -1.43
CA ASN A 101 0.95 17.88 -0.49
C ASN A 101 2.43 18.34 -0.48
N PRO A 102 2.77 19.32 0.37
CA PRO A 102 4.12 19.86 0.45
C PRO A 102 5.20 18.83 0.77
N LYS A 103 4.86 17.70 1.41
CA LYS A 103 5.85 16.62 1.68
C LYS A 103 6.48 16.07 0.40
N ASN A 104 5.75 16.09 -0.72
CA ASN A 104 6.29 15.61 -1.99
C ASN A 104 7.38 16.54 -2.54
N GLN A 105 7.46 17.79 -2.08
CA GLN A 105 8.54 18.71 -2.47
C GLN A 105 9.90 18.21 -1.96
N MET A 106 9.93 17.50 -0.83
CA MET A 106 11.15 16.91 -0.24
C MET A 106 11.78 15.81 -1.11
N LEU A 107 11.05 15.29 -2.11
CA LEU A 107 11.52 14.25 -3.04
C LEU A 107 12.34 14.81 -4.22
N PHE A 108 12.44 16.14 -4.31
CA PHE A 108 13.04 16.83 -5.44
C PHE A 108 14.23 17.69 -5.01
N THR A 109 15.18 17.84 -5.93
CA THR A 109 16.24 18.83 -5.79
C THR A 109 15.68 20.25 -5.99
N GLN A 110 16.38 21.27 -5.47
CA GLN A 110 15.97 22.66 -5.67
C GLN A 110 15.90 23.05 -7.16
N GLU A 111 16.75 22.49 -8.02
CA GLU A 111 16.68 22.73 -9.47
C GLU A 111 15.42 22.13 -10.11
N GLU A 112 15.04 20.91 -9.72
CA GLU A 112 13.80 20.28 -10.18
C GLU A 112 12.57 21.08 -9.72
N LEU A 113 12.57 21.55 -8.47
CA LEU A 113 11.48 22.36 -7.91
C LEU A 113 11.33 23.70 -8.64
N ARG A 114 12.43 24.37 -9.01
CA ARG A 114 12.38 25.61 -9.81
C ARG A 114 11.66 25.43 -11.15
N LYS A 115 11.71 24.24 -11.74
CA LYS A 115 11.02 23.91 -12.99
C LYS A 115 9.56 23.53 -12.74
N LEU A 116 9.27 22.77 -11.68
CA LEU A 116 7.95 22.19 -11.44
C LEU A 116 6.98 23.09 -10.66
N ILE A 117 7.47 23.87 -9.69
CA ILE A 117 6.62 24.67 -8.79
C ILE A 117 5.82 25.75 -9.55
N PRO A 118 6.40 26.54 -10.47
CA PRO A 118 5.61 27.51 -11.23
C PRO A 118 4.49 26.86 -12.04
N ILE A 119 4.75 25.68 -12.63
CA ILE A 119 3.75 24.90 -13.37
C ILE A 119 2.65 24.39 -12.42
N ALA A 120 3.03 23.93 -11.23
CA ALA A 120 2.11 23.44 -10.22
C ALA A 120 1.19 24.54 -9.68
N GLU A 121 1.76 25.69 -9.33
CA GLU A 121 1.04 26.87 -8.82
C GLU A 121 0.06 27.40 -9.88
N GLN A 122 0.51 27.55 -11.13
CA GLN A 122 -0.35 28.02 -12.22
C GLN A 122 -1.51 27.06 -12.46
N LYS A 123 -1.25 25.75 -12.59
CA LYS A 123 -2.32 24.74 -12.78
C LYS A 123 -3.30 24.73 -11.61
N TRP A 124 -2.82 24.97 -10.39
CA TRP A 124 -3.68 25.05 -9.21
C TRP A 124 -4.60 26.28 -9.28
N ILE A 125 -4.04 27.45 -9.62
CA ILE A 125 -4.81 28.69 -9.79
C ILE A 125 -5.82 28.55 -10.93
N ASP A 126 -5.43 27.96 -12.07
CA ASP A 126 -6.34 27.72 -13.19
C ASP A 126 -7.54 26.84 -12.78
N TRP A 127 -7.32 25.91 -11.84
CA TRP A 127 -8.35 25.00 -11.35
C TRP A 127 -9.19 25.57 -10.19
N LYS A 128 -8.58 26.26 -9.23
CA LYS A 128 -9.21 26.71 -7.96
C LYS A 128 -9.36 28.23 -7.83
N GLY A 129 -8.85 29.00 -8.77
CA GLY A 129 -8.83 30.46 -8.77
C GLY A 129 -7.75 31.08 -7.88
N LYS A 130 -7.31 30.41 -6.81
CA LYS A 130 -6.23 30.86 -5.92
C LYS A 130 -5.44 29.70 -5.32
N LEU A 131 -4.20 29.98 -4.87
CA LEU A 131 -3.41 29.04 -4.07
C LEU A 131 -4.07 28.79 -2.70
N PRO A 132 -3.83 27.63 -2.07
CA PRO A 132 -4.29 27.36 -0.70
C PRO A 132 -3.71 28.37 0.28
N ASP A 133 -4.47 28.74 1.31
CA ASP A 133 -4.03 29.74 2.29
C ASP A 133 -2.88 29.22 3.17
N ASP A 134 -2.75 27.90 3.33
CA ASP A 134 -1.68 27.19 4.04
C ASP A 134 -0.50 26.77 3.15
N TYR A 135 -0.53 27.12 1.85
CA TYR A 135 0.54 26.76 0.93
C TYR A 135 1.78 27.64 1.12
N VAL A 136 2.93 26.98 1.30
CA VAL A 136 4.24 27.63 1.34
C VAL A 136 5.07 27.16 0.15
N SER A 137 5.51 28.11 -0.68
CA SER A 137 6.34 27.82 -1.84
C SER A 137 7.77 27.47 -1.40
N PRO A 138 8.37 26.36 -1.86
CA PRO A 138 9.71 25.91 -1.45
C PRO A 138 10.86 26.69 -2.11
N LEU A 139 10.54 27.67 -2.95
CA LEU A 139 11.50 28.52 -3.66
C LEU A 139 11.78 29.85 -2.95
N LYS A 140 11.07 30.13 -1.84
CA LYS A 140 11.26 31.33 -1.02
C LYS A 140 12.31 31.14 0.05
#